data_AF-A0A8T6SFU4-F1
#
_entry.id   AF-A0A8T6SFU4-F1
#
_cell.length_a   1.000
_cell.length_b   1.000
_cell.length_c   1.000
_cell.angle_alpha   90.00
_cell.angle_beta   90.00
_cell.angle_gamma   90.00
#
_symmetry.space_group_name_H-M   'P 1'
#
loop_
_entity.id
_entity.type
_entity.pdbx_description
1 polymer ?
#
loop_
_entity_poly.entity_id
_entity_poly.type
_entity_poly.pdbx_seq_one_letter_code
_entity_poly.pdbx_strand_id
1 'polypeptide(L)'
;MLLTVTTTYQPATDLGFLFHKHPQRFQSFNQPYGKAHVFYPEATKERCTIALLLEVDPVGLVRRKAQDDTFSLRQYVNDRPYVA
;
A
#
# COMPACT_ATOMS: atom_id res chain seq x y z
N MET A 1 -0.26 -2.60 5.71
CA MET A 1 -0.42 -1.16 6.05
C MET A 1 -1.29 -0.45 5.02
N LEU A 2 -2.13 0.53 5.40
CA LEU A 2 -3.11 1.21 4.52
C LEU A 2 -2.97 2.75 4.58
N LEU A 3 -2.92 3.41 3.42
CA LEU A 3 -3.06 4.86 3.26
C LEU A 3 -4.27 5.16 2.37
N THR A 4 -5.11 6.10 2.76
CA THR A 4 -6.24 6.56 1.95
C THR A 4 -6.23 8.07 1.78
N VAL A 5 -6.54 8.55 0.57
CA VAL A 5 -6.75 9.96 0.29
C VAL A 5 -8.16 10.11 -0.26
N THR A 6 -8.97 10.97 0.36
CA THR A 6 -10.34 11.25 -0.04
C THR A 6 -10.46 12.69 -0.50
N THR A 7 -11.23 12.93 -1.56
CA THR A 7 -11.74 14.25 -1.90
C THR A 7 -13.25 14.22 -2.10
N THR A 8 -13.90 15.33 -1.79
CA THR A 8 -15.31 15.62 -2.12
C THR A 8 -15.43 16.84 -3.04
N TYR A 9 -14.31 17.35 -3.56
CA TYR A 9 -14.32 18.36 -4.62
C TYR A 9 -14.98 17.79 -5.87
N GLN A 10 -15.80 18.57 -6.58
CA GLN A 10 -16.58 18.06 -7.70
C GLN A 10 -15.99 18.47 -9.06
N PRO A 11 -15.81 17.51 -10.00
CA PRO A 11 -16.10 16.08 -9.86
C PRO A 11 -15.00 15.34 -9.09
N ALA A 12 -15.37 14.56 -8.07
CA ALA A 12 -14.37 13.91 -7.19
C ALA A 12 -13.54 12.87 -7.92
N THR A 13 -14.07 12.32 -9.01
CA THR A 13 -13.37 11.39 -9.91
C THR A 13 -12.10 11.97 -10.54
N ASP A 14 -11.90 13.30 -10.51
CA ASP A 14 -10.66 13.94 -10.97
C ASP A 14 -9.44 13.51 -10.16
N LEU A 15 -9.64 12.97 -8.97
CA LEU A 15 -8.61 12.28 -8.19
C LEU A 15 -7.90 11.17 -9.00
N GLY A 16 -8.62 10.52 -9.93
CA GLY A 16 -8.06 9.54 -10.86
C GLY A 16 -6.97 10.11 -11.76
N PHE A 17 -7.20 11.32 -12.29
CA PHE A 17 -6.26 12.01 -13.16
C PHE A 17 -5.04 12.51 -12.37
N LEU A 18 -5.25 13.12 -11.20
CA LEU A 18 -4.17 13.66 -10.36
C LEU A 18 -3.17 12.57 -9.93
N PHE A 19 -3.65 11.36 -9.60
CA PHE A 19 -2.79 10.24 -9.22
C PHE A 19 -2.33 9.38 -10.41
N HIS A 20 -2.79 9.68 -11.63
CA HIS A 20 -2.57 8.86 -12.82
C HIS A 20 -2.95 7.40 -12.59
N LYS A 21 -4.13 7.17 -12.00
CA LYS A 21 -4.69 5.84 -11.74
C LYS A 21 -6.17 5.82 -12.09
N HIS A 22 -6.56 4.89 -12.96
CA HIS A 22 -7.94 4.78 -13.38
C HIS A 22 -8.79 4.13 -12.25
N PRO A 23 -9.91 4.74 -11.82
CA PRO A 23 -10.69 4.24 -10.68
C PRO A 23 -11.20 2.81 -10.83
N GLN A 24 -11.54 2.37 -12.05
CA GLN A 24 -12.01 1.01 -12.32
C GLN A 24 -10.88 -0.03 -12.51
N ARG A 25 -9.62 0.35 -12.27
CA ARG A 25 -8.48 -0.54 -12.48
C ARG A 25 -7.72 -0.77 -11.19
N PHE A 26 -7.82 -1.99 -10.66
CA PHE A 26 -6.93 -2.48 -9.62
C PHE A 26 -5.52 -2.64 -10.17
N GLN A 27 -4.51 -2.13 -9.45
CA GLN A 27 -3.12 -2.24 -9.86
C GLN A 27 -2.26 -2.73 -8.69
N SER A 28 -1.28 -3.57 -9.00
CA SER A 28 -0.30 -4.07 -8.04
C SER A 28 1.09 -3.78 -8.55
N PHE A 29 1.96 -3.32 -7.64
CA PHE A 29 3.35 -2.98 -7.92
C PHE A 29 4.26 -3.82 -7.04
N ASN A 30 5.28 -4.42 -7.64
CA ASN A 30 6.31 -5.11 -6.86
C ASN A 30 7.14 -4.06 -6.11
N GLN A 31 7.29 -4.26 -4.81
CA GLN A 31 8.22 -3.54 -3.97
C GLN A 31 9.35 -4.50 -3.57
N PRO A 32 10.50 -4.01 -3.10
CA PRO A 32 11.52 -4.89 -2.57
C PRO A 32 10.89 -5.86 -1.58
N TYR A 33 10.25 -5.39 -0.51
CA TYR A 33 9.76 -6.19 0.62
C TYR A 33 8.31 -6.72 0.47
N GLY A 34 7.75 -6.77 -0.74
CA GLY A 34 6.39 -7.28 -0.95
C GLY A 34 5.68 -6.62 -2.13
N LYS A 35 4.41 -6.27 -1.95
CA LYS A 35 3.58 -5.63 -2.98
C LYS A 35 2.88 -4.40 -2.45
N ALA A 36 2.67 -3.43 -3.34
CA ALA A 36 1.82 -2.28 -3.12
C ALA A 36 0.61 -2.37 -4.04
N HIS A 37 -0.60 -2.35 -3.47
CA HIS A 37 -1.86 -2.36 -4.22
C HIS A 37 -2.45 -0.95 -4.23
N VAL A 38 -2.88 -0.50 -5.41
CA VAL A 38 -3.57 0.77 -5.59
C VAL A 38 -4.95 0.50 -6.16
N PHE A 39 -5.98 1.01 -5.48
CA PHE A 39 -7.37 0.84 -5.87
C PHE A 39 -8.26 1.95 -5.30
N TYR A 40 -9.49 2.02 -5.79
CA TYR A 40 -10.46 3.04 -5.38
C TYR A 40 -11.64 2.36 -4.67
N PRO A 41 -11.69 2.36 -3.32
CA PRO A 41 -12.84 1.82 -2.60
C PRO A 41 -14.14 2.59 -2.85
N GLU A 42 -14.05 3.86 -3.27
CA GLU A 42 -15.19 4.68 -3.68
C GLU A 42 -14.77 5.64 -4.80
N ALA A 43 -15.57 5.73 -5.86
CA ALA A 43 -15.33 6.64 -6.98
C ALA A 43 -16.67 7.12 -7.56
N THR A 44 -17.31 8.05 -6.86
CA THR A 44 -18.52 8.76 -7.31
C THR A 44 -18.18 10.20 -7.70
N LYS A 45 -19.13 10.95 -8.27
CA LYS A 45 -18.89 12.36 -8.62
C LYS A 45 -18.80 13.24 -7.37
N GLU A 46 -19.43 12.80 -6.28
CA GLU A 46 -19.58 13.51 -5.02
C GLU A 46 -18.42 13.20 -4.05
N ARG A 47 -17.87 11.99 -4.10
CA ARG A 47 -16.77 11.54 -3.24
C ARG A 47 -15.91 10.51 -3.95
N CYS A 48 -14.59 10.68 -3.86
CA CYS A 48 -13.63 9.75 -4.44
C CYS A 48 -12.53 9.48 -3.42
N THR A 49 -12.22 8.20 -3.23
CA THR A 49 -11.17 7.73 -2.33
C THR A 49 -10.22 6.84 -3.11
N ILE A 50 -8.94 7.16 -3.08
CA ILE A 50 -7.87 6.23 -3.49
C ILE A 50 -7.26 5.59 -2.24
N ALA A 51 -6.94 4.30 -2.34
CA ALA A 51 -6.27 3.53 -1.32
C ALA A 51 -4.94 2.96 -1.85
N LEU A 52 -3.90 3.05 -1.02
CA LEU A 52 -2.62 2.35 -1.17
C LEU A 52 -2.51 1.34 -0.02
N LEU A 53 -2.53 0.06 -0.36
CA LEU A 53 -2.36 -1.04 0.59
C LEU A 53 -0.98 -1.68 0.37
N LEU A 54 -0.13 -1.63 1.40
CA LEU A 54 1.14 -2.33 1.42
C LEU A 54 0.97 -3.73 2.02
N GLU A 55 1.26 -4.73 1.22
CA GLU A 55 1.39 -6.14 1.58
C GLU A 55 2.89 -6.45 1.71
N VAL A 56 3.37 -6.66 2.95
CA VAL A 56 4.77 -6.97 3.23
C VAL A 56 4.96 -8.48 3.31
N ASP A 57 6.01 -9.01 2.69
CA ASP A 57 6.49 -10.38 2.88
C ASP A 57 7.46 -10.41 4.08
N PRO A 58 7.02 -10.86 5.27
CA PRO A 58 7.87 -10.85 6.46
C PRO A 58 9.06 -11.82 6.35
N VAL A 59 8.91 -12.92 5.60
CA VAL A 59 9.97 -13.92 5.42
C VAL A 59 11.04 -13.39 4.46
N GLY A 60 10.61 -12.83 3.32
CA GLY A 60 11.51 -12.19 2.36
C GLY A 60 12.20 -10.93 2.89
N LEU A 61 11.63 -10.29 3.92
CA LEU A 61 12.27 -9.18 4.62
C LEU A 61 13.46 -9.64 5.48
N VAL A 62 13.29 -10.73 6.23
CA VAL A 62 14.36 -11.28 7.08
C VAL A 62 15.51 -11.84 6.24
N ARG A 63 15.21 -12.59 5.18
CA ARG A 63 16.22 -13.25 4.32
C ARG A 63 17.16 -12.28 3.59
N ARG A 64 16.78 -11.01 3.45
CA ARG A 64 17.61 -9.99 2.79
C ARG A 64 18.55 -9.24 3.72
N LYS A 65 18.33 -9.31 5.04
CA LYS A 65 19.26 -8.74 6.00
C LYS A 65 20.43 -9.71 6.13
N ALA A 66 21.65 -9.21 5.88
CA ALA A 66 22.87 -9.98 6.06
C ALA A 66 22.90 -10.59 7.48
N GLN A 67 23.56 -11.74 7.55
CA GLN A 67 23.64 -12.73 8.64
C GLN A 67 24.33 -12.20 9.91
N ASP A 68 24.00 -10.99 10.36
CA ASP A 68 24.70 -10.29 11.44
C ASP A 68 23.70 -9.84 12.52
N ASP A 69 22.92 -10.81 13.02
CA ASP A 69 22.44 -10.75 14.40
C ASP A 69 21.98 -12.13 14.86
N THR A 70 22.69 -12.65 15.85
CA THR A 70 22.38 -13.83 16.65
C THR A 70 20.90 -13.85 17.07
N PHE A 71 20.09 -14.70 16.42
CA PHE A 71 18.86 -15.29 16.98
C PHE A 71 17.85 -14.34 17.66
N SER A 72 17.62 -13.15 17.10
CA SER A 72 16.55 -12.29 17.62
C SER A 72 15.21 -12.64 16.95
N LEU A 73 14.34 -13.37 17.67
CA LEU A 73 12.94 -13.63 17.28
C LEU A 73 12.20 -12.35 16.80
N ARG A 74 12.65 -11.18 17.27
CA ARG A 74 12.17 -9.85 16.83
C ARG A 74 12.34 -9.59 15.33
N GLN A 75 13.22 -10.31 14.64
CA GLN A 75 13.35 -10.20 13.19
C GLN A 75 12.18 -10.85 12.45
N TYR A 76 11.66 -11.96 12.97
CA TYR A 76 10.54 -12.70 12.37
C TYR A 76 9.18 -12.18 12.84
N VAL A 77 9.08 -11.78 14.11
CA VAL A 77 7.85 -11.24 14.69
C VAL A 77 8.08 -9.78 15.07
N ASN A 78 7.54 -8.89 14.25
CA ASN A 78 7.56 -7.44 14.48
C ASN A 78 6.37 -6.79 13.76
N ASP A 79 6.23 -5.50 14.02
CA ASP A 79 5.17 -4.63 13.56
C ASP A 79 5.35 -4.14 12.11
N ARG A 80 6.53 -4.34 11.49
CA ARG A 80 6.86 -3.83 10.14
C ARG A 80 5.81 -4.13 9.06
N PRO A 81 5.12 -5.29 9.03
CA PRO A 81 4.06 -5.52 8.04
C PRO A 81 2.80 -4.64 8.24
N TYR A 82 2.66 -4.05 9.42
CA TYR A 82 1.42 -3.46 9.91
C TYR A 82 1.50 -1.94 10.15
N VAL A 83 2.70 -1.38 10.34
CA VAL A 83 2.91 0.06 10.59
C VAL A 83 3.21 0.86 9.31
N ALA A 84 2.96 2.17 9.37
CA ALA A 84 3.23 3.16 8.32
C ALA A 84 4.42 4.05 8.70
#